data_AF-A0A2E5TPK4-F1
#
_entry.id   AF-A0A2E5TPK4-F1
#
_cell.length_a   1.000
_cell.length_b   1.000
_cell.length_c   1.000
_cell.angle_alpha   90.00
_cell.angle_beta   90.00
_cell.angle_gamma   90.00
#
_symmetry.space_group_name_H-M   'P 1'
#
loop_
_entity.id
_entity.type
_entity.pdbx_description
1 polymer ?
#
loop_
_entity_poly.entity_id
_entity_poly.type
_entity_poly.pdbx_seq_one_letter_code
_entity_poly.pdbx_strand_id
1 'polypeptide(L)'
;MVFASYLPLFFLASIPIKGVLNWLFPDKAPDKVPHINGTKYIMLFIFSHISNFLIGLGGAYTIEQLFFYEYPFFTYLGIAIITVGYFWSFLKHFNPAGNISTFILGILVYHTIHFLWFYSLITLLLILLTNHVSMGIFLSLLTTYFGIIIFDLNETFIITNTIIIILFILRKNKSLTNFFSSRPETITQQFHNRNYH
;
A
#
# COMPACT_ATOMS: atom_id res chain seq x y z
N MET A 1 -14.64 -2.99 25.25
CA MET A 1 -15.32 -3.39 24.00
C MET A 1 -14.64 -2.79 22.77
N VAL A 2 -14.33 -1.49 22.76
CA VAL A 2 -13.62 -0.77 21.65
C VAL A 2 -12.31 -1.45 21.19
N PHE A 3 -11.49 -1.98 22.10
CA PHE A 3 -10.27 -2.69 21.72
C PHE A 3 -10.52 -4.01 20.95
N ALA A 4 -11.63 -4.70 21.25
CA ALA A 4 -11.99 -5.94 20.57
C ALA A 4 -12.50 -5.69 19.14
N SER A 5 -13.10 -4.51 18.87
CA SER A 5 -13.55 -4.14 17.51
C SER A 5 -12.41 -3.85 16.53
N TYR A 6 -11.18 -3.63 17.01
CA TYR A 6 -10.00 -3.50 16.12
C TYR A 6 -9.45 -4.83 15.64
N LEU A 7 -9.72 -5.92 16.35
CA LEU A 7 -9.21 -7.25 16.00
C LEU A 7 -9.71 -7.69 14.60
N PRO A 8 -11.02 -7.61 14.28
CA PRO A 8 -11.51 -7.94 12.94
C PRO A 8 -10.89 -7.07 11.85
N LEU A 9 -10.69 -5.77 12.11
CA LEU A 9 -10.07 -4.84 11.17
C LEU A 9 -8.62 -5.23 10.84
N PHE A 10 -7.86 -5.60 11.87
CA PHE A 10 -6.50 -6.13 11.72
C PHE A 10 -6.49 -7.41 10.86
N PHE A 11 -7.42 -8.34 11.12
CA PHE A 11 -7.52 -9.59 10.36
C PHE A 11 -7.91 -9.38 8.90
N LEU A 12 -8.89 -8.52 8.64
CA LEU A 12 -9.35 -8.21 7.28
C LEU A 12 -8.22 -7.61 6.44
N ALA A 13 -7.47 -6.65 6.98
CA ALA A 13 -6.33 -6.07 6.29
C ALA A 13 -5.15 -7.01 6.12
N SER A 14 -5.05 -8.03 6.97
CA SER A 14 -4.02 -9.06 6.88
C SER A 14 -4.28 -10.06 5.74
N ILE A 15 -5.45 -10.07 5.10
CA ILE A 15 -5.80 -11.09 4.10
C ILE A 15 -4.84 -11.04 2.89
N PRO A 16 -4.24 -12.18 2.51
CA PRO A 16 -3.38 -12.29 1.33
C PRO A 16 -4.17 -12.18 0.02
N ILE A 17 -4.53 -10.98 -0.41
CA ILE A 17 -5.32 -10.78 -1.65
C ILE A 17 -4.68 -11.53 -2.82
N LYS A 18 -3.36 -11.43 -3.01
CA LYS A 18 -2.67 -12.11 -4.11
C LYS A 18 -2.83 -13.64 -4.02
N GLY A 19 -2.73 -14.20 -2.81
CA GLY A 19 -2.96 -15.63 -2.58
C GLY A 19 -4.40 -16.04 -2.88
N VAL A 20 -5.38 -15.23 -2.45
CA VAL A 20 -6.80 -15.46 -2.72
C VAL A 20 -7.10 -15.38 -4.22
N LEU A 21 -6.57 -14.38 -4.92
CA LEU A 21 -6.74 -14.24 -6.37
C LEU A 21 -6.11 -15.40 -7.14
N ASN A 22 -4.91 -15.83 -6.75
CA ASN A 22 -4.25 -16.98 -7.37
C ASN A 22 -5.01 -18.28 -7.09
N TRP A 23 -5.67 -18.42 -5.94
CA TRP A 23 -6.51 -19.57 -5.64
C TRP A 23 -7.84 -19.55 -6.42
N LEU A 24 -8.46 -18.38 -6.58
CA LEU A 24 -9.70 -18.20 -7.35
C LEU A 24 -9.47 -18.34 -8.86
N PHE A 25 -8.31 -17.88 -9.35
CA PHE A 25 -7.94 -17.88 -10.76
C PHE A 25 -6.59 -18.59 -10.98
N PRO A 26 -6.48 -19.89 -10.64
CA PRO A 26 -5.23 -20.61 -10.69
C PRO A 26 -4.60 -20.53 -12.08
N ASP A 27 -3.31 -20.22 -12.10
CA ASP A 27 -2.50 -20.41 -13.29
C ASP A 27 -2.36 -21.92 -13.48
N LYS A 28 -3.16 -22.46 -14.40
CA LYS A 28 -2.85 -23.78 -14.97
C LYS A 28 -1.43 -23.66 -15.52
N ALA A 29 -0.53 -24.49 -15.01
CA ALA A 29 0.84 -24.56 -15.47
C ALA A 29 0.82 -24.59 -17.01
N PRO A 30 1.56 -23.71 -17.70
CA PRO A 30 1.61 -23.74 -19.14
C PRO A 30 2.37 -25.00 -19.55
N ASP A 31 1.65 -26.09 -19.79
CA ASP A 31 2.14 -27.14 -20.68
C ASP A 31 2.30 -26.50 -22.05
N LYS A 32 3.53 -26.02 -22.33
CA LYS A 32 4.06 -25.70 -23.67
C LYS A 32 3.14 -24.83 -24.54
N VAL A 33 2.76 -23.63 -24.09
CA VAL A 33 2.16 -22.61 -24.97
C VAL A 33 3.14 -21.44 -25.11
N PRO A 34 3.64 -21.13 -26.32
CA PRO A 34 4.68 -20.12 -26.54
C PRO A 34 4.18 -18.66 -26.43
N HIS A 35 2.89 -18.47 -26.16
CA HIS A 35 2.30 -17.16 -25.94
C HIS A 35 1.78 -17.05 -24.50
N ILE A 36 2.50 -16.28 -23.70
CA ILE A 36 2.01 -15.74 -22.43
C ILE A 36 0.69 -15.03 -22.74
N ASN A 37 -0.43 -15.52 -22.20
CA ASN A 37 -1.73 -14.86 -22.33
C ASN A 37 -1.69 -13.53 -21.54
N GLY A 38 -1.09 -12.49 -22.12
CA GLY A 38 -0.80 -11.20 -21.48
C GLY A 38 -2.05 -10.58 -20.85
N THR A 39 -3.21 -10.80 -21.43
CA THR A 39 -4.51 -10.35 -20.92
C THR A 39 -4.81 -10.88 -19.52
N LYS A 40 -4.51 -12.16 -19.21
CA LYS A 40 -4.77 -12.74 -17.88
C LYS A 40 -3.88 -12.12 -16.81
N TYR A 41 -2.59 -11.93 -17.12
CA TYR A 41 -1.63 -11.31 -16.21
C TYR A 41 -1.96 -9.84 -15.94
N ILE A 42 -2.35 -9.09 -16.97
CA ILE A 42 -2.79 -7.70 -16.83
C ILE A 42 -4.04 -7.64 -15.96
N MET A 43 -5.02 -8.52 -16.17
CA MET A 43 -6.23 -8.58 -15.35
C MET A 43 -5.92 -8.89 -13.88
N LEU A 44 -5.10 -9.91 -13.59
CA LEU A 44 -4.68 -10.23 -12.22
C LEU A 44 -3.92 -9.08 -11.56
N PHE A 45 -3.07 -8.38 -12.33
CA PHE A 45 -2.40 -7.17 -11.88
C PHE A 45 -3.40 -6.09 -11.49
N ILE A 46 -4.34 -5.74 -12.39
CA ILE A 46 -5.37 -4.72 -12.16
C ILE A 46 -6.23 -5.09 -10.94
N PHE A 47 -6.74 -6.32 -10.88
CA PHE A 47 -7.55 -6.79 -9.76
C PHE A 47 -6.79 -6.69 -8.43
N SER A 48 -5.53 -7.11 -8.40
CA SER A 48 -4.71 -6.97 -7.20
C SER A 48 -4.56 -5.50 -6.78
N HIS A 49 -4.36 -4.57 -7.72
CA HIS A 49 -4.22 -3.15 -7.41
C HIS A 49 -5.53 -2.55 -6.88
N ILE A 50 -6.65 -2.85 -7.54
CA ILE A 50 -7.98 -2.39 -7.13
C ILE A 50 -8.33 -2.96 -5.75
N SER A 51 -8.13 -4.25 -5.51
CA SER A 51 -8.42 -4.86 -4.22
C SER A 51 -7.59 -4.24 -3.09
N ASN A 52 -6.28 -4.04 -3.28
CA ASN A 52 -5.43 -3.40 -2.26
C ASN A 52 -5.87 -1.94 -2.00
N PHE A 53 -6.25 -1.20 -3.05
CA PHE A 53 -6.81 0.14 -2.91
C PHE A 53 -8.13 0.13 -2.12
N LEU A 54 -9.04 -0.80 -2.42
CA LEU A 54 -10.32 -0.94 -1.72
C LEU A 54 -10.15 -1.35 -0.26
N ILE A 55 -9.13 -2.14 0.11
CA ILE A 55 -8.83 -2.40 1.52
C ILE A 55 -8.47 -1.09 2.24
N GLY A 56 -7.65 -0.23 1.64
CA GLY A 56 -7.29 1.06 2.24
C GLY A 56 -8.50 1.98 2.37
N LEU A 57 -9.21 2.21 1.26
CA LEU A 57 -10.36 3.12 1.19
C LEU A 57 -11.55 2.61 2.01
N GLY A 58 -12.00 1.38 1.73
CA GLY A 58 -13.14 0.76 2.41
C GLY A 58 -12.85 0.47 3.89
N GLY A 59 -11.60 0.17 4.22
CA GLY A 59 -11.15 0.04 5.60
C GLY A 59 -11.30 1.33 6.39
N ALA A 60 -10.85 2.46 5.83
CA ALA A 60 -11.00 3.77 6.46
C ALA A 60 -12.47 4.16 6.67
N TYR A 61 -13.32 3.97 5.65
CA TYR A 61 -14.78 4.18 5.79
C TYR A 61 -15.41 3.29 6.86
N THR A 62 -15.01 2.01 6.92
CA THR A 62 -15.54 1.08 7.93
C THR A 62 -15.17 1.53 9.34
N ILE A 63 -13.92 1.99 9.53
CA ILE A 63 -13.44 2.52 10.82
C ILE A 63 -14.24 3.77 11.21
N GLU A 64 -14.43 4.70 10.29
CA GLU A 64 -15.23 5.90 10.55
C GLU A 64 -16.65 5.54 10.99
N GLN A 65 -17.31 4.62 10.29
CA GLN A 65 -18.67 4.19 10.64
C GLN A 65 -18.73 3.48 12.00
N LEU A 66 -17.72 2.68 12.34
CA LEU A 66 -17.65 1.97 13.62
C LEU A 66 -17.44 2.92 14.81
N PHE A 67 -16.69 4.00 14.62
CA PHE A 67 -16.30 4.92 15.71
C PHE A 67 -16.88 6.33 15.54
N PHE A 68 -17.90 6.52 14.68
CA PHE A 68 -18.46 7.83 14.34
C PHE A 68 -18.91 8.65 15.57
N TYR A 69 -19.50 7.97 16.55
CA TYR A 69 -19.99 8.58 17.80
C TYR A 69 -18.95 8.61 18.92
N GLU A 70 -17.74 8.08 18.68
CA GLU A 70 -16.66 8.07 19.67
C GLU A 70 -15.70 9.24 19.45
N TYR A 71 -14.74 9.41 20.37
CA TYR A 71 -13.72 10.44 20.24
C TYR A 71 -12.87 10.20 18.97
N PRO A 72 -12.53 11.24 18.18
CA PRO A 72 -11.83 11.10 16.88
C PRO A 72 -10.54 10.27 16.93
N PHE A 73 -9.88 10.24 18.09
CA PHE A 73 -8.72 9.39 18.37
C PHE A 73 -8.95 7.90 18.03
N PHE A 74 -10.15 7.36 18.27
CA PHE A 74 -10.45 5.95 17.99
C PHE A 74 -10.46 5.64 16.49
N THR A 75 -10.83 6.61 15.65
CA THR A 75 -10.71 6.52 14.20
C THR A 75 -9.24 6.49 13.79
N TYR A 76 -8.39 7.34 14.38
CA TYR A 76 -6.95 7.36 14.08
C TYR A 76 -6.27 6.05 14.47
N LEU A 77 -6.61 5.54 15.66
CA LEU A 77 -6.12 4.27 16.14
C LEU A 77 -6.58 3.11 15.24
N GLY A 78 -7.81 3.15 14.76
CA GLY A 78 -8.33 2.19 13.79
C GLY A 78 -7.53 2.19 12.49
N ILE A 79 -7.25 3.37 11.91
CA ILE A 79 -6.46 3.50 10.68
C ILE A 79 -5.00 3.05 10.90
N ALA A 80 -4.46 3.28 12.10
CA ALA A 80 -3.16 2.73 12.46
C ALA A 80 -3.18 1.19 12.47
N ILE A 81 -4.16 0.59 13.14
CA ILE A 81 -4.26 -0.87 13.29
C ILE A 81 -4.49 -1.57 11.95
N ILE A 82 -5.34 -1.02 11.08
CA ILE A 82 -5.54 -1.58 9.74
C ILE A 82 -4.27 -1.49 8.88
N THR A 83 -3.52 -0.39 8.99
CA THR A 83 -2.23 -0.22 8.31
C THR A 83 -1.19 -1.21 8.82
N VAL A 84 -1.13 -1.44 10.14
CA VAL A 84 -0.25 -2.44 10.74
C VAL A 84 -0.64 -3.85 10.26
N GLY A 85 -1.92 -4.19 10.27
CA GLY A 85 -2.41 -5.48 9.75
C GLY A 85 -2.05 -5.71 8.29
N TYR A 86 -2.12 -4.67 7.47
CA TYR A 86 -1.72 -4.75 6.07
C TYR A 86 -0.20 -4.90 5.88
N PHE A 87 0.63 -4.14 6.61
CA PHE A 87 2.10 -4.22 6.48
C PHE A 87 2.72 -5.46 7.13
N TRP A 88 2.14 -5.93 8.24
CA TRP A 88 2.58 -7.09 9.00
C TRP A 88 1.46 -8.13 9.09
N SER A 89 0.93 -8.52 7.94
CA SER A 89 -0.01 -9.63 7.84
C SER A 89 0.51 -10.84 8.64
N PHE A 90 -0.34 -11.32 9.54
CA PHE A 90 -0.09 -12.52 10.35
C PHE A 90 0.07 -13.77 9.47
N LEU A 91 -0.49 -13.73 8.25
CA LEU A 91 -0.36 -14.75 7.22
C LEU A 91 0.84 -14.47 6.31
N LYS A 92 1.99 -14.09 6.89
CA LYS A 92 3.19 -13.61 6.20
C LYS A 92 3.72 -14.56 5.11
N HIS A 93 3.42 -15.86 5.22
CA HIS A 93 3.74 -16.89 4.22
C HIS A 93 2.85 -16.80 2.96
N PHE A 94 1.64 -16.25 3.10
CA PHE A 94 0.64 -16.08 2.03
C PHE A 94 0.50 -14.63 1.56
N ASN A 95 0.83 -13.65 2.40
CA ASN A 95 0.76 -12.21 2.10
C ASN A 95 2.17 -11.59 2.15
N PRO A 96 2.99 -11.72 1.08
CA PRO A 96 4.13 -10.83 0.93
C PRO A 96 3.54 -9.45 0.69
N ALA A 97 3.32 -8.66 1.76
CA ALA A 97 2.64 -7.36 1.79
C ALA A 97 2.34 -6.84 0.39
N GLY A 98 1.05 -6.86 0.01
CA GLY A 98 0.53 -6.49 -1.31
C GLY A 98 1.02 -5.13 -1.80
N ASN A 99 0.46 -4.60 -2.88
CA ASN A 99 0.99 -3.32 -3.36
C ASN A 99 0.74 -2.20 -2.33
N ILE A 100 1.78 -1.84 -1.58
CA ILE A 100 1.70 -0.93 -0.43
C ILE A 100 1.27 0.46 -0.88
N SER A 101 1.75 0.90 -2.04
CA SER A 101 1.40 2.22 -2.57
C SER A 101 -0.08 2.33 -2.89
N THR A 102 -0.73 1.29 -3.42
CA THR A 102 -2.17 1.34 -3.75
C THR A 102 -3.04 1.31 -2.50
N PHE A 103 -2.63 0.55 -1.48
CA PHE A 103 -3.29 0.58 -0.16
C PHE A 103 -3.21 1.98 0.47
N ILE A 104 -2.02 2.58 0.49
CA ILE A 104 -1.84 3.95 1.01
C ILE A 104 -2.67 4.95 0.21
N LEU A 105 -2.68 4.83 -1.13
CA LEU A 105 -3.52 5.66 -2.00
C LEU A 105 -5.00 5.58 -1.61
N GLY A 106 -5.50 4.40 -1.23
CA GLY A 106 -6.86 4.23 -0.73
C GLY A 106 -7.14 5.08 0.51
N ILE A 107 -6.22 5.09 1.49
CA ILE A 107 -6.34 5.91 2.70
C ILE A 107 -6.24 7.41 2.36
N LEU A 108 -5.37 7.81 1.43
CA LEU A 108 -5.28 9.21 1.02
C LEU A 108 -6.56 9.69 0.32
N VAL A 109 -7.15 8.86 -0.54
CA VAL A 109 -8.39 9.16 -1.27
C VAL A 109 -9.58 9.29 -0.32
N TYR A 110 -9.61 8.50 0.76
CA TYR A 110 -10.61 8.63 1.82
C TYR A 110 -10.66 10.08 2.37
N HIS A 111 -9.50 10.69 2.62
CA HIS A 111 -9.44 12.07 3.07
C HIS A 111 -9.74 13.08 1.95
N THR A 112 -9.25 12.85 0.74
CA THR A 112 -9.51 13.74 -0.39
C THR A 112 -9.34 13.02 -1.73
N ILE A 113 -10.38 13.05 -2.57
CA ILE A 113 -10.39 12.40 -3.89
C ILE A 113 -9.27 12.87 -4.84
N HIS A 114 -8.81 14.12 -4.68
CA HIS A 114 -7.72 14.68 -5.48
C HIS A 114 -6.42 13.87 -5.41
N PHE A 115 -6.18 13.15 -4.30
CA PHE A 115 -4.99 12.30 -4.16
C PHE A 115 -4.94 11.14 -5.14
N LEU A 116 -6.08 10.74 -5.72
CA LEU A 116 -6.11 9.73 -6.79
C LEU A 116 -5.15 10.09 -7.93
N TRP A 117 -5.12 11.38 -8.28
CA TRP A 117 -4.30 11.92 -9.36
C TRP A 117 -2.96 12.43 -8.85
N PHE A 118 -2.97 13.30 -7.82
CA PHE A 118 -1.75 13.97 -7.35
C PHE A 118 -0.71 12.98 -6.84
N TYR A 119 -1.10 12.02 -5.99
CA TYR A 119 -0.15 11.07 -5.43
C TYR A 119 0.45 10.18 -6.51
N SER A 120 -0.37 9.71 -7.46
CA SER A 120 0.08 8.88 -8.58
C SER A 120 1.09 9.61 -9.47
N LEU A 121 0.82 10.88 -9.82
CA LEU A 121 1.71 11.70 -10.64
C LEU A 121 3.03 12.04 -9.93
N ILE A 122 2.97 12.45 -8.67
CA ILE A 122 4.16 12.76 -7.85
C ILE A 122 5.01 11.48 -7.68
N THR A 123 4.37 10.35 -7.39
CA THR A 123 5.06 9.06 -7.25
C THR A 123 5.75 8.65 -8.54
N LEU A 124 5.07 8.77 -9.69
CA LEU A 124 5.67 8.46 -10.99
C LEU A 124 6.90 9.34 -11.24
N LEU A 125 6.78 10.66 -11.07
CA LEU A 125 7.88 11.61 -11.26
C LEU A 125 9.08 11.27 -10.38
N LEU A 126 8.85 11.01 -9.09
CA LEU A 126 9.91 10.73 -8.13
C LEU A 126 10.55 9.36 -8.34
N ILE A 127 9.81 8.35 -8.79
CA ILE A 127 10.39 7.05 -9.19
C ILE A 127 11.31 7.24 -10.39
N LEU A 128 10.90 8.04 -11.40
CA LEU A 128 11.74 8.33 -12.57
C LEU A 128 13.00 9.10 -12.18
N LEU A 129 12.89 10.10 -11.31
CA LEU A 129 14.03 10.90 -10.82
C LEU A 129 15.01 10.07 -9.98
N THR A 130 14.50 9.23 -9.08
CA THR A 130 15.35 8.44 -8.18
C THR A 130 15.85 7.15 -8.81
N ASN A 131 15.26 6.72 -9.91
CA ASN A 131 15.47 5.41 -10.53
C ASN A 131 15.36 4.25 -9.51
N HIS A 132 14.50 4.40 -8.50
CA HIS A 132 14.33 3.43 -7.42
C HIS A 132 12.91 3.47 -6.84
N VAL A 133 12.15 2.38 -7.01
CA VAL A 133 10.70 2.33 -6.71
C VAL A 133 10.38 2.66 -5.26
N SER A 134 11.00 1.97 -4.29
CA SER A 134 10.69 2.19 -2.86
C SER A 134 11.07 3.59 -2.38
N MET A 135 12.12 4.19 -2.97
CA MET A 135 12.58 5.52 -2.61
C MET A 135 11.67 6.60 -3.21
N GLY A 136 11.26 6.44 -4.47
CA GLY A 136 10.28 7.30 -5.10
C GLY A 136 8.94 7.32 -4.35
N ILE A 137 8.46 6.15 -3.89
CA ILE A 137 7.25 6.06 -3.04
C ILE A 137 7.47 6.74 -1.69
N PHE A 138 8.62 6.56 -1.05
CA PHE A 138 8.91 7.23 0.23
C PHE A 138 8.92 8.75 0.08
N LEU A 139 9.60 9.26 -0.96
CA LEU A 139 9.64 10.69 -1.23
C LEU A 139 8.26 11.23 -1.61
N SER A 140 7.42 10.48 -2.32
CA SER A 140 6.06 10.94 -2.65
C SER A 140 5.17 11.05 -1.41
N LEU A 141 5.33 10.15 -0.44
CA LEU A 141 4.67 10.28 0.87
C LEU A 141 5.15 11.51 1.62
N LEU A 142 6.46 11.77 1.65
CA LEU A 142 7.02 12.98 2.27
C LEU A 142 6.53 14.26 1.57
N THR A 143 6.55 14.32 0.24
CA THR A 143 6.03 15.47 -0.52
C THR A 143 4.55 15.70 -0.22
N THR A 144 3.77 14.62 -0.15
CA THR A 144 2.35 14.70 0.22
C THR A 144 2.18 15.24 1.64
N TYR A 145 2.98 14.75 2.59
CA TYR A 145 2.97 15.21 3.97
C TYR A 145 3.33 16.70 4.11
N PHE A 146 4.38 17.15 3.42
CA PHE A 146 4.74 18.57 3.37
C PHE A 146 3.62 19.43 2.77
N GLY A 147 2.98 18.96 1.70
CA GLY A 147 1.83 19.64 1.12
C GLY A 147 0.69 19.81 2.14
N ILE A 148 0.36 18.76 2.89
CA ILE A 148 -0.69 18.80 3.92
C ILE A 148 -0.40 19.86 4.98
N ILE A 149 0.85 19.96 5.45
CA ILE A 149 1.27 20.95 6.43
C ILE A 149 1.19 22.38 5.85
N ILE A 150 1.70 22.58 4.63
CA ILE A 150 1.73 23.91 3.99
C ILE A 150 0.32 24.45 3.73
N PHE A 151 -0.60 23.58 3.34
CA PHE A 151 -1.99 23.95 3.08
C PHE A 151 -2.89 23.90 4.33
N ASP A 152 -2.30 23.72 5.51
CA ASP A 152 -3.01 23.67 6.81
C ASP A 152 -4.25 22.77 6.79
N LEU A 153 -4.07 21.58 6.21
CA LEU A 153 -5.16 20.60 6.10
C LEU A 153 -5.40 19.91 7.45
N ASN A 154 -6.63 19.43 7.66
CA ASN A 154 -7.14 18.81 8.89
C ASN A 154 -6.09 18.01 9.69
N GLU A 155 -5.97 18.29 10.99
CA GLU A 155 -5.07 17.60 11.95
C GLU A 155 -5.17 16.07 11.88
N THR A 156 -6.40 15.56 11.68
CA THR A 156 -6.69 14.13 11.47
C THR A 156 -5.86 13.54 10.34
N PHE A 157 -5.72 14.29 9.25
CA PHE A 157 -5.03 13.86 8.05
C PHE A 157 -3.51 13.90 8.25
N ILE A 158 -3.01 14.90 8.99
CA ILE A 158 -1.60 14.99 9.38
C ILE A 158 -1.21 13.76 10.20
N ILE A 159 -1.94 13.47 11.28
CA ILE A 159 -1.64 12.34 12.19
C ILE A 159 -1.67 11.01 11.44
N THR A 160 -2.70 10.79 10.62
CA THR A 160 -2.84 9.56 9.82
C THR A 160 -1.67 9.38 8.86
N ASN A 161 -1.25 10.46 8.18
CA ASN A 161 -0.13 10.39 7.25
C ASN A 161 1.22 10.17 7.96
N THR A 162 1.42 10.78 9.13
CA THR A 162 2.60 10.51 9.98
C THR A 162 2.71 9.02 10.32
N ILE A 163 1.61 8.38 10.72
CA ILE A 163 1.57 6.95 11.04
C ILE A 163 1.95 6.11 9.81
N ILE A 164 1.39 6.43 8.64
CA ILE A 164 1.68 5.74 7.38
C ILE A 164 3.18 5.81 7.05
N ILE A 165 3.78 7.01 7.15
CA ILE A 165 5.21 7.22 6.87
C ILE A 165 6.09 6.38 7.80
N ILE A 166 5.83 6.42 9.12
CA ILE A 166 6.61 5.65 10.11
C ILE A 166 6.52 4.15 9.82
N LEU A 167 5.31 3.64 9.61
CA LEU A 167 5.11 2.22 9.30
C LEU A 167 5.77 1.84 7.97
N PHE A 168 5.78 2.74 6.98
CA PHE A 168 6.42 2.49 5.69
C PHE A 168 7.94 2.37 5.86
N ILE A 169 8.57 3.28 6.60
CA ILE A 169 10.01 3.23 6.92
C ILE A 169 10.33 1.90 7.61
N LEU A 170 9.59 1.54 8.66
CA LEU A 170 9.80 0.29 9.40
C LEU A 170 9.69 -0.94 8.49
N ARG A 171 8.73 -0.96 7.55
CA ARG A 171 8.53 -2.08 6.63
C ARG A 171 9.57 -2.14 5.51
N LYS A 172 9.96 -0.99 4.96
CA LYS A 172 10.84 -0.88 3.78
C LYS A 172 12.28 -0.50 4.10
N ASN A 173 12.66 -0.50 5.39
CA ASN A 173 13.98 -0.11 5.89
C ASN A 173 15.13 -0.66 5.02
N LYS A 174 15.20 -2.00 4.83
CA LYS A 174 16.26 -2.61 4.00
C LYS A 174 16.33 -2.07 2.57
N SER A 175 15.18 -1.80 1.94
CA SER A 175 15.13 -1.26 0.58
C SER A 175 15.54 0.22 0.56
N LEU A 176 15.22 0.99 1.60
CA LEU A 176 15.64 2.38 1.74
C LEU A 176 17.15 2.47 2.04
N THR A 177 17.69 1.63 2.92
CA THR A 177 19.13 1.58 3.19
C THR A 177 19.94 1.14 1.99
N ASN A 178 19.40 0.21 1.17
CA ASN A 178 20.06 -0.22 -0.06
C ASN A 178 20.19 0.93 -1.08
N PHE A 179 19.24 1.87 -1.10
CA PHE A 179 19.35 3.07 -1.93
C PHE A 179 20.57 3.94 -1.55
N PHE A 180 20.86 4.06 -0.25
CA PHE A 180 22.02 4.78 0.26
C PHE A 180 23.32 3.94 0.29
N SER A 181 23.26 2.69 -0.15
CA SER A 181 24.44 1.83 -0.24
C SER A 181 25.27 2.17 -1.49
N SER A 182 26.50 1.64 -1.55
CA SER A 182 27.41 1.87 -2.67
C SER A 182 26.95 1.28 -4.01
N ARG A 183 25.90 0.45 -4.03
CA ARG A 183 25.31 -0.14 -5.25
C ARG A 183 23.77 -0.20 -5.14
N PRO A 184 23.06 0.92 -5.33
CA PRO A 184 21.61 0.89 -5.36
C PRO A 184 21.11 0.10 -6.58
N GLU A 185 20.19 -0.85 -6.35
CA GLU A 185 19.57 -1.59 -7.46
C GLU A 185 18.68 -0.67 -8.28
N THR A 186 19.01 -0.47 -9.55
CA THR A 186 18.23 0.38 -10.45
C THR A 186 16.93 -0.30 -10.89
N ILE A 187 15.98 0.48 -11.42
CA ILE A 187 14.74 -0.05 -12.01
C ILE A 187 15.05 -1.13 -13.05
N THR A 188 16.05 -0.92 -13.90
CA THR A 188 16.44 -1.88 -14.95
C THR A 188 16.96 -3.20 -14.37
N GLN A 189 17.74 -3.16 -13.29
CA GLN A 189 18.23 -4.35 -12.60
C GLN A 189 17.08 -5.11 -11.91
N GLN A 190 16.13 -4.39 -11.30
CA GLN A 190 14.95 -5.00 -10.69
C GLN A 190 14.03 -5.69 -11.72
N PHE A 191 13.89 -5.12 -12.92
CA PHE A 191 13.15 -5.78 -14.01
C PHE A 191 13.90 -6.99 -14.57
N HIS A 192 15.22 -6.91 -14.70
CA HIS A 192 16.02 -8.02 -15.21
C HIS A 192 15.96 -9.23 -14.25
N ASN A 193 16.17 -9.00 -12.94
CA ASN A 193 16.14 -10.07 -11.93
C ASN A 193 14.76 -10.73 -11.76
N ARG A 194 13.66 -10.05 -12.14
CA ARG A 194 12.30 -10.63 -12.10
C ARG A 194 12.01 -11.62 -13.23
N ASN A 195 12.75 -11.57 -14.34
CA ASN A 195 12.52 -12.45 -15.49
C ASN A 195 13.34 -13.76 -15.41
N TYR A 196 14.22 -13.90 -14.42
CA TYR A 196 15.08 -15.08 -14.22
C TYR A 196 14.71 -15.91 -12.97
N HIS A 197 13.57 -15.62 -12.33
CA HIS A 197 13.00 -16.37 -11.22
C HIS A 197 11.57 -16.78 -11.54
#